data_AF-H0G1Q4-F1
#
_entry.id   AF-H0G1Q4-F1
#
_cell.length_a   1.000
_cell.length_b   1.000
_cell.length_c   1.000
_cell.angle_alpha   90.00
_cell.angle_beta   90.00
_cell.angle_gamma   90.00
#
_symmetry.space_group_name_H-M   'P 1'
#
loop_
_entity.id
_entity.type
_entity.pdbx_description
1 polymer ?
#
loop_
_entity_poly.entity_id
_entity_poly.type
_entity_poly.pdbx_seq_one_letter_code
_entity_poly.pdbx_strand_id
1 'polypeptide(L)'
;MPSLKDLKNRIASVKATQKITKAMKMVAAAKLRRAQEAAEAARPYSQRMAAVLANIAQAVGADDSAPRLMTGTGRDDTHLVIVCTAERGLCGGFNSQIARFARDHVRKLLAQGKTVKIICVGKKGFDMLRRDFASLIIDRVDLREVKKIGFENADRIGHKVIELFDKGEFDVCTLFYSEFKSVISQIPTAQQLIPASAGEVAAAEGEGASAIYEYEPEAGAILSDLIPRNISVQIFRALLENVAGEMGAKMSAMDNATRNAGEMIDKLTLSYNRQRQAQITKELIEIISGAEAL
;
A
#
# COMPACT_ATOMS: atom_id res chain seq x y z
N MET A 1 36.39 17.89 19.93
CA MET A 1 35.15 18.59 19.50
C MET A 1 35.12 18.64 17.99
N PRO A 2 33.95 18.56 17.33
CA PRO A 2 33.87 18.76 15.88
C PRO A 2 34.42 20.15 15.51
N SER A 3 35.12 20.25 14.38
CA SER A 3 35.67 21.54 13.94
C SER A 3 34.56 22.48 13.43
N LEU A 4 34.84 23.79 13.36
CA LEU A 4 33.93 24.76 12.72
C LEU A 4 33.58 24.37 11.29
N LYS A 5 34.57 23.82 10.56
CA LYS A 5 34.38 23.32 9.20
C LYS A 5 33.38 22.15 9.17
N ASP A 6 33.47 21.22 10.12
CA ASP A 6 32.55 20.08 10.21
C ASP A 6 31.13 20.54 10.52
N LEU A 7 30.96 21.47 11.47
CA LEU A 7 29.65 22.04 11.79
C LEU A 7 29.04 22.78 10.59
N LYS A 8 29.84 23.58 9.87
CA LYS A 8 29.39 24.28 8.66
C LYS A 8 28.95 23.29 7.58
N ASN A 9 29.72 22.23 7.36
CA ASN A 9 29.40 21.18 6.38
C ASN A 9 28.13 20.41 6.78
N ARG A 10 27.97 20.08 8.07
CA ARG A 10 26.74 19.44 8.59
C ARG A 10 25.52 20.33 8.40
N ILE A 11 25.61 21.62 8.71
CA ILE A 11 24.50 22.58 8.49
C ILE A 11 24.12 22.60 7.00
N ALA A 12 25.10 22.69 6.10
CA ALA A 12 24.86 22.70 4.66
C ALA A 12 24.18 21.39 4.19
N SER A 13 24.64 20.24 4.68
CA SER A 13 24.05 18.94 4.38
C SER A 13 22.60 18.85 4.85
N VAL A 14 22.30 19.24 6.09
CA VAL A 14 20.93 19.17 6.63
C VAL A 14 20.00 20.15 5.90
N LYS A 15 20.49 21.34 5.53
CA LYS A 15 19.74 22.29 4.66
C LYS A 15 19.42 21.69 3.29
N ALA A 16 20.37 20.96 2.68
CA ALA A 16 20.13 20.26 1.42
C ALA A 16 19.07 19.16 1.59
N THR A 17 19.17 18.35 2.65
CA THR A 17 18.16 17.33 2.99
C THR A 17 16.78 17.96 3.20
N GLN A 18 16.67 19.08 3.92
CA GLN A 18 15.41 19.79 4.13
C GLN A 18 14.76 20.25 2.82
N LYS A 19 15.56 20.76 1.87
CA LYS A 19 15.05 21.15 0.53
C LYS A 19 14.50 19.94 -0.21
N ILE A 20 15.21 18.81 -0.15
CA ILE A 20 14.78 17.56 -0.79
C ILE A 20 13.47 17.05 -0.18
N THR A 21 13.37 16.97 1.16
CA THR A 21 12.14 16.50 1.81
C THR A 21 10.96 17.43 1.54
N LYS A 22 11.19 18.75 1.49
CA LYS A 22 10.15 19.73 1.12
C LYS A 22 9.67 19.52 -0.32
N ALA A 23 10.59 19.31 -1.26
CA ALA A 23 10.23 18.99 -2.65
C ALA A 23 9.47 17.66 -2.74
N MET A 24 9.93 16.62 -2.06
CA MET A 24 9.27 15.31 -2.04
C MET A 24 7.86 15.37 -1.42
N LYS A 25 7.64 16.20 -0.40
CA LYS A 25 6.29 16.47 0.15
C LYS A 25 5.36 17.01 -0.93
N MET A 26 5.79 18.00 -1.70
CA MET A 26 4.98 18.60 -2.78
C MET A 26 4.71 17.61 -3.92
N VAL A 27 5.71 16.81 -4.28
CA VAL A 27 5.54 15.75 -5.29
C VAL A 27 4.56 14.69 -4.82
N ALA A 28 4.65 14.28 -3.54
CA ALA A 28 3.72 13.32 -2.95
C ALA A 28 2.29 13.88 -2.92
N ALA A 29 2.10 15.15 -2.56
CA ALA A 29 0.80 15.83 -2.56
C ALA A 29 0.16 15.82 -3.96
N ALA A 30 0.93 16.18 -4.99
CA ALA A 30 0.44 16.19 -6.38
C ALA A 30 0.06 14.77 -6.87
N LYS A 31 0.84 13.75 -6.48
CA LYS A 31 0.55 12.36 -6.81
C LYS A 31 -0.63 11.79 -6.03
N LEU A 32 -0.77 12.17 -4.76
CA LEU A 32 -1.91 11.80 -3.93
C LEU A 32 -3.21 12.28 -4.56
N ARG A 33 -3.28 13.55 -4.95
CA ARG A 33 -4.48 14.11 -5.59
C ARG A 33 -4.88 13.30 -6.83
N ARG A 34 -3.93 12.99 -7.72
CA ARG A 34 -4.19 12.15 -8.90
C ARG A 34 -4.65 10.73 -8.54
N ALA A 35 -4.10 10.16 -7.47
CA ALA A 35 -4.50 8.82 -7.01
C ALA A 35 -5.91 8.83 -6.40
N GLN A 36 -6.28 9.88 -5.67
CA GLN A 36 -7.63 10.09 -5.15
C GLN A 36 -8.63 10.24 -6.28
N GLU A 37 -8.36 11.13 -7.25
CA GLU A 37 -9.21 11.31 -8.44
C GLU A 37 -9.42 9.98 -9.19
N ALA A 38 -8.37 9.16 -9.32
CA ALA A 38 -8.47 7.83 -9.94
C ALA A 38 -9.30 6.84 -9.10
N ALA A 39 -9.13 6.84 -7.78
CA ALA A 39 -9.88 5.96 -6.87
C ALA A 39 -11.38 6.35 -6.82
N GLU A 40 -11.68 7.65 -6.80
CA GLU A 40 -13.04 8.19 -6.88
C GLU A 40 -13.69 7.84 -8.22
N ALA A 41 -12.97 7.97 -9.33
CA ALA A 41 -13.48 7.56 -10.65
C ALA A 41 -13.73 6.05 -10.77
N ALA A 42 -12.96 5.22 -10.07
CA ALA A 42 -13.14 3.76 -10.07
C ALA A 42 -14.28 3.28 -9.16
N ARG A 43 -14.65 4.08 -8.15
CA ARG A 43 -15.64 3.70 -7.13
C ARG A 43 -17.03 3.40 -7.71
N PRO A 44 -17.65 4.25 -8.57
CA PRO A 44 -18.95 3.97 -9.18
C PRO A 44 -18.98 2.64 -9.94
N TYR A 45 -17.92 2.34 -10.70
CA TYR A 45 -17.83 1.08 -11.45
C TYR A 45 -17.79 -0.13 -10.50
N SER A 46 -16.96 -0.07 -9.45
CA SER A 46 -16.89 -1.16 -8.46
C SER A 46 -18.19 -1.37 -7.68
N GLN A 47 -18.90 -0.29 -7.33
CA GLN A 47 -20.17 -0.36 -6.62
C GLN A 47 -21.29 -0.91 -7.50
N ARG A 48 -21.37 -0.46 -8.76
CA ARG A 48 -22.35 -0.97 -9.73
C ARG A 48 -22.09 -2.44 -10.05
N MET A 49 -20.83 -2.84 -10.23
CA MET A 49 -20.45 -4.23 -10.46
C MET A 49 -20.85 -5.11 -9.27
N ALA A 50 -20.56 -4.67 -8.03
CA ALA A 50 -20.94 -5.40 -6.83
C ALA A 50 -22.47 -5.53 -6.69
N ALA A 51 -23.23 -4.46 -6.98
CA ALA A 51 -24.69 -4.49 -6.93
C ALA A 51 -25.29 -5.44 -7.97
N VAL A 52 -24.80 -5.41 -9.22
CA VAL A 52 -25.24 -6.33 -10.28
C VAL A 52 -24.95 -7.78 -9.91
N LEU A 53 -23.75 -8.06 -9.39
CA LEU A 53 -23.39 -9.42 -8.95
C LEU A 53 -24.23 -9.90 -7.77
N ALA A 54 -24.52 -9.03 -6.81
CA ALA A 54 -25.40 -9.36 -5.70
C ALA A 54 -26.82 -9.71 -6.17
N ASN A 55 -27.37 -8.92 -7.10
CA ASN A 55 -28.69 -9.17 -7.68
C ASN A 55 -28.74 -10.49 -8.47
N ILE A 56 -27.73 -10.76 -9.29
CA ILE A 56 -27.65 -12.02 -10.06
C ILE A 56 -27.46 -13.22 -9.12
N ALA A 57 -26.60 -13.10 -8.11
CA ALA A 57 -26.36 -14.17 -7.14
C ALA A 57 -27.63 -14.51 -6.34
N GLN A 58 -28.44 -13.51 -5.98
CA GLN A 58 -29.75 -13.75 -5.34
C GLN A 58 -30.74 -14.45 -6.27
N ALA A 59 -30.74 -14.11 -7.56
CA ALA A 59 -31.64 -14.71 -8.56
C ALA A 59 -31.29 -16.17 -8.90
N VAL A 60 -30.00 -16.53 -8.86
CA VAL A 60 -29.52 -17.89 -9.12
C VAL A 60 -29.77 -18.82 -7.92
N GLY A 61 -29.89 -18.28 -6.70
CA GLY A 61 -30.09 -19.09 -5.49
C GLY A 61 -28.88 -19.97 -5.15
N ALA A 62 -29.03 -20.87 -4.18
CA ALA A 62 -28.01 -21.84 -3.77
C ALA A 62 -27.96 -23.08 -4.70
N ASP A 63 -28.38 -22.95 -5.95
CA ASP A 63 -28.35 -24.04 -6.92
C ASP A 63 -26.92 -24.29 -7.44
N ASP A 64 -26.69 -25.51 -7.92
CA ASP A 64 -25.41 -26.07 -8.39
C ASP A 64 -24.81 -25.35 -9.63
N SER A 65 -25.44 -24.25 -10.07
CA SER A 65 -25.02 -23.42 -11.21
C SER A 65 -24.13 -22.22 -10.81
N ALA A 66 -23.89 -22.01 -9.50
CA ALA A 66 -23.01 -20.97 -9.02
C ALA A 66 -21.53 -21.25 -9.43
N PRO A 67 -20.83 -20.30 -10.08
CA PRO A 67 -19.47 -20.54 -10.54
C PRO A 67 -18.51 -20.89 -9.40
N ARG A 68 -17.51 -21.74 -9.67
CA ARG A 68 -16.53 -22.22 -8.68
C ARG A 68 -15.81 -21.10 -7.93
N LEU A 69 -15.65 -19.94 -8.55
CA LEU A 69 -15.05 -18.76 -7.93
C LEU A 69 -15.90 -18.18 -6.79
N MET A 70 -17.21 -18.45 -6.73
CA MET A 70 -18.11 -18.04 -5.64
C MET A 70 -18.33 -19.12 -4.60
N THR A 71 -18.47 -20.37 -5.01
CA THR A 71 -18.68 -21.51 -4.08
C THR A 71 -17.38 -21.96 -3.42
N GLY A 72 -16.23 -21.66 -4.04
CA GLY A 72 -14.94 -22.16 -3.61
C GLY A 72 -14.73 -23.62 -3.99
N THR A 73 -13.65 -24.21 -3.47
CA THR A 73 -13.36 -25.63 -3.65
C THR A 73 -14.04 -26.52 -2.60
N GLY A 74 -14.82 -25.92 -1.68
CA GLY A 74 -15.37 -26.59 -0.49
C GLY A 74 -14.31 -26.96 0.57
N ARG A 75 -13.04 -26.62 0.31
CA ARG A 75 -11.92 -26.82 1.21
C ARG A 75 -11.35 -25.47 1.65
N ASP A 76 -10.54 -25.50 2.69
CA ASP A 76 -9.88 -24.32 3.26
C ASP A 76 -8.43 -24.66 3.60
N ASP A 77 -7.80 -25.58 2.87
CA ASP A 77 -6.51 -26.16 3.28
C ASP A 77 -5.33 -25.34 2.76
N THR A 78 -5.50 -24.74 1.59
CA THR A 78 -4.46 -23.93 0.92
C THR A 78 -4.92 -22.49 0.71
N HIS A 79 -4.20 -21.55 1.30
CA HIS A 79 -4.49 -20.11 1.20
C HIS A 79 -3.49 -19.40 0.31
N LEU A 80 -4.01 -18.64 -0.65
CA LEU A 80 -3.27 -17.65 -1.41
C LEU A 80 -3.38 -16.29 -0.73
N VAL A 81 -2.23 -15.70 -0.40
CA VAL A 81 -2.14 -14.38 0.22
C VAL A 81 -1.48 -13.42 -0.76
N ILE A 82 -2.23 -12.43 -1.24
CA ILE A 82 -1.72 -11.36 -2.10
C ILE A 82 -1.39 -10.15 -1.24
N VAL A 83 -0.15 -9.68 -1.25
CA VAL A 83 0.30 -8.56 -0.41
C VAL A 83 0.70 -7.37 -1.28
N CYS A 84 -0.12 -6.33 -1.25
CA CYS A 84 0.08 -5.09 -1.99
C CYS A 84 0.88 -4.09 -1.17
N THR A 85 2.05 -3.70 -1.66
CA THR A 85 2.95 -2.72 -1.03
C THR A 85 3.54 -1.77 -2.06
N ALA A 86 4.25 -0.75 -1.59
CA ALA A 86 4.93 0.18 -2.47
C ALA A 86 6.25 -0.39 -3.04
N GLU A 87 6.67 0.18 -4.17
CA GLU A 87 8.00 -0.09 -4.74
C GLU A 87 9.12 0.65 -4.01
N ARG A 88 8.80 1.84 -3.50
CA ARG A 88 9.76 2.77 -2.91
C ARG A 88 9.53 2.91 -1.40
N GLY A 89 10.60 3.28 -0.69
CA GLY A 89 10.53 3.60 0.72
C GLY A 89 10.12 5.06 0.98
N LEU A 90 10.50 5.55 2.16
CA LEU A 90 10.26 6.93 2.62
C LEU A 90 8.77 7.30 2.72
N CYS A 91 7.92 6.32 3.01
CA CYS A 91 6.48 6.46 3.22
C CYS A 91 6.10 6.17 4.68
N GLY A 92 6.96 6.59 5.63
CA GLY A 92 6.77 6.32 7.06
C GLY A 92 6.61 4.83 7.35
N GLY A 93 5.61 4.48 8.17
CA GLY A 93 5.30 3.11 8.56
C GLY A 93 4.43 2.33 7.57
N PHE A 94 4.07 2.88 6.40
CA PHE A 94 3.08 2.30 5.48
C PHE A 94 3.37 0.83 5.11
N ASN A 95 4.50 0.56 4.45
CA ASN A 95 4.86 -0.80 4.03
C ASN A 95 5.00 -1.76 5.21
N SER A 96 5.55 -1.27 6.33
CA SER A 96 5.76 -2.09 7.52
C SER A 96 4.45 -2.51 8.18
N GLN A 97 3.43 -1.65 8.18
CA GLN A 97 2.12 -1.96 8.73
C GLN A 97 1.42 -3.05 7.91
N ILE A 98 1.40 -2.93 6.57
CA ILE A 98 0.80 -3.93 5.68
C ILE A 98 1.57 -5.26 5.77
N ALA A 99 2.90 -5.23 5.68
CA ALA A 99 3.71 -6.45 5.72
C ALA A 99 3.63 -7.15 7.08
N ARG A 100 3.53 -6.40 8.19
CA ARG A 100 3.30 -6.98 9.52
C ARG A 100 1.93 -7.63 9.59
N PHE A 101 0.88 -6.94 9.14
CA PHE A 101 -0.48 -7.48 9.16
C PHE A 101 -0.61 -8.77 8.33
N ALA A 102 -0.02 -8.80 7.12
CA ALA A 102 0.05 -10.01 6.30
C ALA A 102 0.88 -11.11 6.98
N ARG A 103 2.03 -10.78 7.57
CA ARG A 103 2.87 -11.75 8.29
C ARG A 103 2.13 -12.39 9.45
N ASP A 104 1.42 -11.61 10.25
CA ASP A 104 0.69 -12.12 11.42
C ASP A 104 -0.44 -13.06 10.97
N HIS A 105 -1.11 -12.73 9.86
CA HIS A 105 -2.11 -13.60 9.25
C HIS A 105 -1.50 -14.91 8.71
N VAL A 106 -0.39 -14.84 7.97
CA VAL A 106 0.32 -16.02 7.46
C VAL A 106 0.76 -16.92 8.62
N ARG A 107 1.31 -16.36 9.71
CA ARG A 107 1.69 -17.14 10.90
C ARG A 107 0.49 -17.82 11.55
N LYS A 108 -0.67 -17.14 11.61
CA LYS A 108 -1.90 -17.73 12.13
C LYS A 108 -2.35 -18.93 11.30
N LEU A 109 -2.34 -18.81 9.96
CA LEU A 109 -2.70 -19.90 9.06
C LEU A 109 -1.74 -21.10 9.19
N LEU A 110 -0.42 -20.84 9.22
CA LEU A 110 0.57 -21.89 9.42
C LEU A 110 0.41 -22.60 10.77
N ALA A 111 0.09 -21.86 11.84
CA ALA A 111 -0.17 -22.43 13.16
C ALA A 111 -1.44 -23.32 13.19
N GLN A 112 -2.39 -23.08 12.27
CA GLN A 112 -3.58 -23.90 12.07
C GLN A 112 -3.30 -25.12 11.17
N GLY A 113 -2.06 -25.34 10.74
CA GLY A 113 -1.68 -26.44 9.85
C GLY A 113 -2.06 -26.23 8.39
N LYS A 114 -2.41 -25.00 8.01
CA LYS A 114 -2.79 -24.65 6.64
C LYS A 114 -1.56 -24.43 5.75
N THR A 115 -1.69 -24.74 4.47
CA THR A 115 -0.67 -24.42 3.47
C THR A 115 -0.86 -23.00 2.99
N VAL A 116 0.23 -22.22 2.87
CA VAL A 116 0.14 -20.81 2.45
C VAL A 116 1.04 -20.57 1.25
N LYS A 117 0.49 -19.88 0.24
CA LYS A 117 1.20 -19.35 -0.92
C LYS A 117 1.09 -17.84 -0.91
N ILE A 118 2.16 -17.13 -1.27
CA ILE A 118 2.23 -15.67 -1.20
C ILE A 118 2.56 -15.10 -2.59
N ILE A 119 1.76 -14.12 -3.02
CA ILE A 119 2.08 -13.25 -4.16
C ILE A 119 2.38 -11.85 -3.62
N CYS A 120 3.59 -11.36 -3.87
CA CYS A 120 3.97 -10.01 -3.48
C CYS A 120 3.74 -9.04 -4.64
N VAL A 121 2.87 -8.06 -4.45
CA VAL A 121 2.74 -6.93 -5.38
C VAL A 121 3.51 -5.76 -4.79
N GLY A 122 4.58 -5.36 -5.47
CA GLY A 122 5.52 -4.36 -4.98
C GLY A 122 6.76 -4.94 -4.30
N LYS A 123 7.90 -4.27 -4.51
CA LYS A 123 9.19 -4.71 -3.96
C LYS A 123 9.26 -4.72 -2.43
N LYS A 124 8.62 -3.78 -1.72
CA LYS A 124 8.81 -3.65 -0.27
C LYS A 124 8.21 -4.80 0.53
N GLY A 125 7.04 -5.28 0.14
CA GLY A 125 6.42 -6.48 0.72
C GLY A 125 7.31 -7.71 0.52
N PHE A 126 7.80 -7.91 -0.71
CA PHE A 126 8.74 -8.99 -1.03
C PHE A 126 10.00 -8.96 -0.16
N ASP A 127 10.69 -7.81 -0.09
CA ASP A 127 11.93 -7.67 0.69
C ASP A 127 11.74 -7.96 2.18
N MET A 128 10.54 -7.66 2.72
CA MET A 128 10.20 -7.83 4.15
C MET A 128 9.68 -9.23 4.49
N LEU A 129 8.95 -9.88 3.58
CA LEU A 129 8.34 -11.19 3.80
C LEU A 129 9.30 -12.33 3.46
N ARG A 130 10.18 -12.18 2.45
CA ARG A 130 11.13 -13.23 2.05
C ARG A 130 12.09 -13.66 3.17
N ARG A 131 12.31 -12.82 4.18
CA ARG A 131 13.17 -13.16 5.33
C ARG A 131 12.62 -14.32 6.14
N ASP A 132 11.30 -14.39 6.27
CA ASP A 132 10.61 -15.39 7.08
C ASP A 132 9.95 -16.47 6.20
N PHE A 133 9.53 -16.11 4.98
CA PHE A 133 8.63 -16.92 4.14
C PHE A 133 9.13 -17.11 2.70
N ALA A 134 10.44 -17.09 2.44
CA ALA A 134 10.98 -17.22 1.08
C ALA A 134 10.39 -18.41 0.29
N SER A 135 10.23 -19.57 0.93
CA SER A 135 9.69 -20.79 0.33
C SER A 135 8.20 -20.73 0.02
N LEU A 136 7.45 -19.81 0.65
CA LEU A 136 6.01 -19.66 0.46
C LEU A 136 5.69 -18.64 -0.64
N ILE A 137 6.67 -17.83 -1.08
CA ILE A 137 6.47 -16.82 -2.11
C ILE A 137 6.57 -17.49 -3.48
N ILE A 138 5.44 -17.56 -4.17
CA ILE A 138 5.34 -18.17 -5.51
C ILE A 138 5.57 -17.16 -6.63
N ASP A 139 5.33 -15.87 -6.35
CA ASP A 139 5.47 -14.83 -7.37
C ASP A 139 5.72 -13.43 -6.79
N ARG A 140 6.30 -12.57 -7.62
CA ARG A 140 6.46 -11.15 -7.37
C ARG A 140 6.06 -10.34 -8.60
N VAL A 141 5.10 -9.45 -8.41
CA VAL A 141 4.69 -8.45 -9.40
C VAL A 141 5.43 -7.15 -9.15
N ASP A 142 6.19 -6.69 -10.15
CA ASP A 142 6.93 -5.42 -10.11
C ASP A 142 6.16 -4.34 -10.89
N LEU A 143 5.84 -3.25 -10.21
CA LEU A 143 5.10 -2.10 -10.74
C LEU A 143 5.99 -0.84 -10.80
N ARG A 144 7.32 -0.98 -10.71
CA ARG A 144 8.26 0.16 -10.64
C ARG A 144 8.27 1.04 -11.88
N GLU A 145 8.10 0.44 -13.05
CA GLU A 145 8.07 1.15 -14.35
C GLU A 145 6.69 1.74 -14.66
N VAL A 146 5.66 1.31 -13.93
CA VAL A 146 4.29 1.75 -14.12
C VAL A 146 4.11 3.14 -13.52
N LYS A 147 4.05 4.15 -14.40
CA LYS A 147 3.86 5.56 -13.98
C LYS A 147 2.46 5.83 -13.43
N LYS A 148 1.44 5.16 -13.98
CA LYS A 148 0.03 5.26 -13.59
C LYS A 148 -0.54 3.84 -13.56
N ILE A 149 -1.04 3.41 -12.40
CA ILE A 149 -1.75 2.14 -12.29
C ILE A 149 -3.05 2.25 -13.08
N GLY A 150 -3.13 1.49 -14.17
CA GLY A 150 -4.34 1.27 -14.96
C GLY A 150 -4.93 -0.12 -14.73
N PHE A 151 -6.17 -0.33 -15.18
CA PHE A 151 -6.90 -1.59 -15.04
C PHE A 151 -6.11 -2.79 -15.56
N GLU A 152 -5.42 -2.64 -16.69
CA GLU A 152 -4.59 -3.68 -17.32
C GLU A 152 -3.55 -4.31 -16.36
N ASN A 153 -3.00 -3.54 -15.42
CA ASN A 153 -2.07 -4.08 -14.42
C ASN A 153 -2.78 -4.98 -13.41
N ALA A 154 -3.95 -4.54 -12.95
CA ALA A 154 -4.78 -5.32 -12.05
C ALA A 154 -5.34 -6.56 -12.75
N ASP A 155 -5.71 -6.42 -14.03
CA ASP A 155 -6.28 -7.49 -14.83
C ASP A 155 -5.27 -8.62 -15.06
N ARG A 156 -3.99 -8.30 -15.29
CA ARG A 156 -2.91 -9.30 -15.33
C ARG A 156 -2.75 -10.06 -14.02
N ILE A 157 -2.89 -9.38 -12.88
CA ILE A 157 -2.84 -10.03 -11.56
C ILE A 157 -4.09 -10.90 -11.35
N GLY A 158 -5.27 -10.40 -11.70
CA GLY A 158 -6.54 -11.11 -11.62
C GLY A 158 -6.53 -12.41 -12.44
N HIS A 159 -6.15 -12.33 -13.72
CA HIS A 159 -6.03 -13.51 -14.59
C HIS A 159 -5.08 -14.55 -14.01
N LYS A 160 -3.93 -14.14 -13.46
CA LYS A 160 -2.98 -15.07 -12.84
C LYS A 160 -3.57 -15.76 -11.60
N VAL A 161 -4.29 -15.02 -10.76
CA VAL A 161 -4.97 -15.58 -9.57
C VAL A 161 -6.04 -16.58 -9.98
N ILE A 162 -6.81 -16.27 -11.02
CA ILE A 162 -7.85 -17.14 -11.57
C ILE A 162 -7.23 -18.41 -12.17
N GLU A 163 -6.16 -18.28 -12.96
CA GLU A 163 -5.44 -19.42 -13.54
C GLU A 163 -4.91 -20.38 -12.46
N LEU A 164 -4.37 -19.85 -11.37
CA LEU A 164 -3.92 -20.64 -10.22
C LEU A 164 -5.11 -21.33 -9.52
N PHE A 165 -6.26 -20.67 -9.41
CA PHE A 165 -7.47 -21.26 -8.85
C PHE A 165 -7.99 -22.41 -9.70
N ASP A 166 -8.05 -22.22 -11.02
CA ASP A 166 -8.53 -23.22 -11.97
C ASP A 166 -7.64 -24.47 -11.99
N LYS A 167 -6.33 -24.29 -11.74
CA LYS A 167 -5.35 -25.37 -11.53
C LYS A 167 -5.50 -26.08 -10.18
N GLY A 168 -6.36 -25.60 -9.29
CA GLY A 168 -6.53 -26.14 -7.93
C GLY A 168 -5.34 -25.88 -7.02
N GLU A 169 -4.56 -24.82 -7.29
CA GLU A 169 -3.36 -24.51 -6.51
C GLU A 169 -3.64 -23.89 -5.14
N PHE A 170 -4.84 -23.37 -4.92
CA PHE A 170 -5.31 -22.84 -3.64
C PHE A 170 -6.85 -22.92 -3.56
N ASP A 171 -7.37 -22.80 -2.34
CA ASP A 171 -8.80 -22.85 -2.04
C ASP A 171 -9.36 -21.45 -1.74
N VAL A 172 -8.63 -20.66 -0.95
CA VAL A 172 -9.03 -19.32 -0.49
C VAL A 172 -7.97 -18.30 -0.90
N CYS A 173 -8.38 -17.17 -1.47
CA CYS A 173 -7.51 -16.04 -1.80
C CYS A 173 -7.87 -14.81 -0.96
N THR A 174 -6.89 -14.26 -0.25
CA THR A 174 -7.02 -13.04 0.54
C THR A 174 -6.04 -11.97 0.07
N LEU A 175 -6.56 -10.78 -0.21
CA LEU A 175 -5.84 -9.59 -0.62
C LEU A 175 -5.56 -8.67 0.57
N PHE A 176 -4.30 -8.35 0.78
CA PHE A 176 -3.82 -7.40 1.79
C PHE A 176 -3.41 -6.12 1.10
N TYR A 177 -4.05 -5.02 1.46
CA TYR A 177 -3.75 -3.69 0.97
C TYR A 177 -4.00 -2.67 2.06
N SER A 178 -3.67 -1.40 1.82
CA SER A 178 -4.03 -0.33 2.73
C SER A 178 -5.23 0.44 2.22
N GLU A 179 -6.32 0.42 2.98
CA GLU A 179 -7.48 1.27 2.75
C GLU A 179 -7.09 2.72 3.04
N PHE A 180 -7.36 3.60 2.08
CA PHE A 180 -7.13 5.03 2.22
C PHE A 180 -8.35 5.70 2.85
N LYS A 181 -8.26 6.06 4.14
CA LYS A 181 -9.29 6.86 4.82
C LYS A 181 -8.99 8.35 4.77
N SER A 182 -7.75 8.73 5.06
CA SER A 182 -7.30 10.11 4.96
C SER A 182 -5.79 10.17 4.73
N VAL A 183 -5.27 11.38 4.53
CA VAL A 183 -3.81 11.65 4.46
C VAL A 183 -3.06 11.12 5.69
N ILE A 184 -3.71 11.10 6.85
CA ILE A 184 -3.11 10.74 8.14
C ILE A 184 -3.42 9.28 8.49
N SER A 185 -4.59 8.78 8.09
CA SER A 185 -5.07 7.43 8.43
C SER A 185 -5.06 6.51 7.22
N GLN A 186 -4.16 5.54 7.27
CA GLN A 186 -4.03 4.42 6.32
C GLN A 186 -4.20 3.13 7.11
N ILE A 187 -5.24 2.36 6.83
CA ILE A 187 -5.57 1.15 7.61
C ILE A 187 -5.21 -0.08 6.77
N PRO A 188 -4.32 -0.95 7.24
CA PRO A 188 -4.11 -2.26 6.62
C PRO A 188 -5.39 -3.09 6.71
N THR A 189 -5.86 -3.57 5.56
CA THR A 189 -7.12 -4.31 5.43
C THR A 189 -6.85 -5.61 4.70
N ALA A 190 -7.55 -6.67 5.12
CA ALA A 190 -7.56 -7.97 4.47
C ALA A 190 -8.95 -8.15 3.85
N GLN A 191 -8.99 -8.41 2.55
CA GLN A 191 -10.21 -8.64 1.79
C GLN A 191 -10.13 -10.02 1.14
N GLN A 192 -11.10 -10.88 1.39
CA GLN A 192 -11.21 -12.14 0.68
C GLN A 192 -11.69 -11.90 -0.75
N LEU A 193 -10.95 -12.40 -1.74
CA LEU A 193 -11.31 -12.32 -3.16
C LEU A 193 -12.00 -13.60 -3.64
N ILE A 194 -11.51 -14.75 -3.16
CA ILE A 194 -12.02 -16.08 -3.51
C ILE A 194 -12.11 -16.89 -2.19
N PRO A 195 -13.21 -17.60 -1.91
CA PRO A 195 -14.49 -17.55 -2.60
C PRO A 195 -15.05 -16.12 -2.61
N ALA A 196 -15.53 -15.69 -3.77
CA ALA A 196 -16.09 -14.37 -3.96
C ALA A 196 -17.46 -14.34 -3.27
N SER A 197 -17.54 -13.71 -2.10
CA SER A 197 -18.83 -13.41 -1.51
C SER A 197 -19.52 -12.38 -2.40
N ALA A 198 -20.78 -12.63 -2.80
CA ALA A 198 -21.69 -11.56 -3.15
C ALA A 198 -21.76 -10.65 -1.92
N GLY A 199 -21.03 -9.53 -1.95
CA GLY A 199 -20.65 -8.83 -0.72
C GLY A 199 -21.86 -8.43 0.13
N GLU A 200 -21.58 -8.05 1.38
CA GLU A 200 -22.52 -7.41 2.33
C GLU A 200 -23.03 -6.03 1.85
N VAL A 201 -23.17 -5.81 0.54
CA VAL A 201 -23.78 -4.59 -0.04
C VAL A 201 -25.31 -4.61 0.11
N ALA A 202 -25.87 -5.67 0.72
CA ALA A 202 -27.31 -5.83 0.91
C ALA A 202 -27.90 -5.06 2.12
N ALA A 203 -27.12 -4.31 2.92
CA ALA A 203 -27.63 -3.76 4.19
C ALA A 203 -27.60 -2.24 4.35
N ALA A 204 -27.08 -1.47 3.39
CA ALA A 204 -27.01 -0.01 3.51
C ALA A 204 -27.72 0.70 2.35
N GLU A 205 -28.95 1.12 2.66
CA GLU A 205 -29.77 2.15 1.99
C GLU A 205 -30.38 1.79 0.62
N GLY A 206 -31.64 1.36 0.67
CA GLY A 206 -32.57 1.47 -0.45
C GLY A 206 -33.60 0.36 -0.50
N GLU A 207 -34.72 0.53 0.20
CA GLU A 207 -36.02 0.05 -0.29
C GLU A 207 -36.25 0.66 -1.69
N GLY A 208 -35.76 -0.01 -2.72
CA GLY A 208 -35.74 0.52 -4.07
C GLY A 208 -35.84 -0.62 -5.04
N ALA A 209 -37.07 -1.12 -5.20
CA ALA A 209 -37.57 -2.04 -6.22
C ALA A 209 -36.62 -3.19 -6.58
N SER A 210 -37.05 -4.44 -6.33
CA SER A 210 -36.50 -5.58 -7.09
C SER A 210 -36.68 -5.27 -8.57
N ALA A 211 -35.67 -4.71 -9.21
CA ALA A 211 -35.70 -4.48 -10.64
C ALA A 211 -35.87 -5.85 -11.26
N ILE A 212 -36.96 -6.04 -12.00
CA ILE A 212 -37.21 -7.30 -12.71
C ILE A 212 -36.17 -7.33 -13.83
N TYR A 213 -35.12 -8.11 -13.63
CA TYR A 213 -34.09 -8.32 -14.62
C TYR A 213 -34.54 -9.44 -15.55
N GLU A 214 -34.55 -9.15 -16.84
CA GLU A 214 -34.55 -10.18 -17.88
C GLU A 214 -33.09 -10.51 -18.18
N TYR A 215 -32.70 -11.76 -17.98
CA TYR A 215 -31.34 -12.22 -18.20
C TYR A 215 -31.25 -12.83 -19.59
N GLU A 216 -30.30 -12.34 -20.39
CA GLU A 216 -29.98 -12.92 -21.69
C GLU A 216 -28.46 -13.13 -21.75
N PRO A 217 -27.94 -14.37 -21.92
CA PRO A 217 -28.65 -15.64 -22.14
C PRO A 217 -29.23 -16.27 -20.86
N GLU A 218 -28.39 -16.64 -19.87
CA GLU A 218 -28.83 -17.18 -18.58
C GLU A 218 -28.03 -16.53 -17.44
N ALA A 219 -28.65 -16.38 -16.26
CA ALA A 219 -28.03 -15.73 -15.10
C ALA A 219 -26.68 -16.37 -14.71
N GLY A 220 -26.57 -17.71 -14.73
CA GLY A 220 -25.31 -18.41 -14.43
C GLY A 220 -24.20 -18.18 -15.46
N ALA A 221 -24.54 -18.06 -16.74
CA ALA A 221 -23.58 -17.74 -17.80
C ALA A 221 -23.03 -16.32 -17.66
N ILE A 222 -23.91 -15.34 -17.36
CA ILE A 222 -23.52 -13.95 -17.08
C ILE A 222 -22.60 -13.90 -15.86
N LEU A 223 -22.95 -14.65 -14.82
CA LEU A 223 -22.17 -14.72 -13.57
C LEU A 223 -20.76 -15.28 -13.80
N SER A 224 -20.64 -16.30 -14.66
CA SER A 224 -19.37 -16.91 -15.04
C SER A 224 -18.43 -15.95 -15.77
N ASP A 225 -18.96 -15.00 -16.55
CA ASP A 225 -18.18 -13.96 -17.22
C ASP A 225 -17.86 -12.77 -16.28
N LEU A 226 -18.82 -12.38 -15.42
CA LEU A 226 -18.68 -11.21 -14.58
C LEU A 226 -17.80 -11.42 -13.34
N ILE A 227 -17.77 -12.61 -12.72
CA ILE A 227 -16.95 -12.85 -11.51
C ILE A 227 -15.45 -12.65 -11.80
N PRO A 228 -14.85 -13.26 -12.84
CA PRO A 228 -13.44 -13.01 -13.20
C PRO A 228 -13.13 -11.51 -13.28
N ARG A 229 -14.00 -10.76 -13.94
CA ARG A 229 -13.85 -9.32 -14.11
C ARG A 229 -13.97 -8.57 -12.78
N ASN A 230 -14.88 -8.99 -11.91
CA ASN A 230 -15.03 -8.41 -10.58
C ASN A 230 -13.79 -8.59 -9.71
N ILE A 231 -13.13 -9.74 -9.78
CA ILE A 231 -11.86 -9.98 -9.08
C ILE A 231 -10.81 -8.98 -9.55
N SER A 232 -10.64 -8.81 -10.87
CA SER A 232 -9.75 -7.79 -11.44
C SER A 232 -10.11 -6.37 -10.98
N VAL A 233 -11.41 -6.04 -10.87
CA VAL A 233 -11.88 -4.73 -10.39
C VAL A 233 -11.58 -4.51 -8.91
N GLN A 234 -11.77 -5.52 -8.07
CA GLN A 234 -11.44 -5.45 -6.64
C GLN A 234 -9.94 -5.25 -6.44
N ILE A 235 -9.11 -6.00 -7.18
CA ILE A 235 -7.66 -5.80 -7.19
C ILE A 235 -7.32 -4.39 -7.67
N PHE A 236 -7.95 -3.90 -8.73
CA PHE A 236 -7.70 -2.55 -9.25
C PHE A 236 -8.02 -1.47 -8.21
N ARG A 237 -9.18 -1.56 -7.55
CA ARG A 237 -9.55 -0.66 -6.47
C ARG A 237 -8.52 -0.69 -5.34
N ALA A 238 -8.15 -1.89 -4.89
CA ALA A 238 -7.15 -2.06 -3.83
C ALA A 238 -5.79 -1.45 -4.22
N LEU A 239 -5.34 -1.62 -5.47
CA LEU A 239 -4.09 -1.00 -5.94
C LEU A 239 -4.17 0.53 -5.94
N LEU A 240 -5.30 1.12 -6.38
CA LEU A 240 -5.49 2.57 -6.36
C LEU A 240 -5.50 3.12 -4.92
N GLU A 241 -6.24 2.47 -4.01
CA GLU A 241 -6.26 2.84 -2.60
C GLU A 241 -4.87 2.72 -1.96
N ASN A 242 -4.12 1.67 -2.32
CA ASN A 242 -2.75 1.47 -1.84
C ASN A 242 -1.79 2.58 -2.33
N VAL A 243 -1.92 3.02 -3.58
CA VAL A 243 -1.13 4.16 -4.11
C VAL A 243 -1.51 5.46 -3.42
N ALA A 244 -2.80 5.70 -3.17
CA ALA A 244 -3.25 6.86 -2.40
C ALA A 244 -2.70 6.83 -0.97
N GLY A 245 -2.79 5.67 -0.30
CA GLY A 245 -2.21 5.43 1.03
C GLY A 245 -0.71 5.66 1.08
N GLU A 246 0.04 5.15 0.09
CA GLU A 246 1.49 5.36 0.00
C GLU A 246 1.83 6.86 -0.09
N MET A 247 1.15 7.59 -0.98
CA MET A 247 1.41 9.02 -1.18
C MET A 247 0.99 9.86 0.04
N GLY A 248 -0.12 9.50 0.70
CA GLY A 248 -0.54 10.12 1.97
C GLY A 248 0.51 9.93 3.07
N ALA A 249 0.94 8.68 3.30
CA ALA A 249 1.96 8.36 4.29
C ALA A 249 3.31 9.02 3.97
N LYS A 250 3.70 9.08 2.69
CA LYS A 250 4.91 9.77 2.22
C LYS A 250 4.83 11.27 2.42
N MET A 251 3.68 11.89 2.17
CA MET A 251 3.51 13.33 2.41
C MET A 251 3.70 13.65 3.89
N SER A 252 3.08 12.88 4.78
CA SER A 252 3.22 13.02 6.25
C SER A 252 4.66 12.76 6.72
N ALA A 253 5.32 11.72 6.20
CA ALA A 253 6.71 11.42 6.54
C ALA A 253 7.68 12.52 6.08
N MET A 254 7.50 13.08 4.89
CA MET A 254 8.33 14.16 4.37
C MET A 254 8.08 15.49 5.09
N ASP A 255 6.85 15.74 5.54
CA ASP A 255 6.54 16.91 6.36
C ASP A 255 7.28 16.86 7.71
N ASN A 256 7.16 15.74 8.41
CA ASN A 256 7.88 15.50 9.66
C ASN A 256 9.40 15.60 9.45
N ALA A 257 9.94 15.00 8.39
CA ALA A 257 11.37 15.10 8.08
C ALA A 257 11.82 16.54 7.82
N THR A 258 10.99 17.36 7.15
CA THR A 258 11.30 18.77 6.85
C THR A 258 11.32 19.63 8.12
N ARG A 259 10.37 19.40 9.03
CA ARG A 259 10.34 20.04 10.36
C ARG A 259 11.54 19.63 11.21
N ASN A 260 11.81 18.33 11.33
CA ASN A 260 12.93 17.80 12.11
C ASN A 260 14.29 18.31 11.58
N ALA A 261 14.42 18.46 10.26
CA ALA A 261 15.61 19.06 9.66
C ALA A 261 15.76 20.54 10.04
N GLY A 262 14.66 21.30 10.12
CA GLY A 262 14.64 22.68 10.60
C GLY A 262 15.16 22.80 12.04
N GLU A 263 14.58 22.00 12.94
CA GLU A 263 15.02 21.96 14.35
C GLU A 263 16.49 21.58 14.50
N MET A 264 16.99 20.68 13.65
CA MET A 264 18.39 20.28 13.65
C MET A 264 19.31 21.41 13.13
N ILE A 265 18.89 22.15 12.10
CA ILE A 265 19.63 23.32 11.59
C ILE A 265 19.77 24.37 12.69
N ASP A 266 18.70 24.65 13.44
CA ASP A 266 18.72 25.65 14.51
C ASP A 266 19.71 25.25 15.62
N LYS A 267 19.65 23.99 16.06
CA LYS A 267 20.58 23.43 17.07
C LYS A 267 22.04 23.47 16.59
N LEU A 268 22.29 23.07 15.34
CA LEU A 268 23.64 23.11 14.77
C LEU A 268 24.17 24.53 14.60
N THR A 269 23.30 25.48 14.24
CA THR A 269 23.66 26.90 14.08
C THR A 269 24.04 27.52 15.42
N LEU A 270 23.29 27.22 16.50
CA LEU A 270 23.64 27.63 17.85
C LEU A 270 25.01 27.08 18.28
N SER A 271 25.26 25.80 18.04
CA SER A 271 26.54 25.16 18.35
C SER A 271 27.71 25.77 17.55
N TYR A 272 27.50 26.04 16.25
CA TYR A 272 28.48 26.68 15.38
C TYR A 272 28.84 28.08 15.88
N ASN A 273 27.84 28.91 16.20
CA ASN A 273 28.09 30.27 16.68
C ASN A 273 28.84 30.28 18.01
N ARG A 274 28.49 29.39 18.94
CA ARG A 274 29.20 29.25 20.23
C ARG A 274 30.66 28.84 20.03
N GLN A 275 30.93 27.83 19.19
CA GLN A 275 32.31 27.42 18.91
C GLN A 275 33.09 28.50 18.16
N ARG A 276 32.44 29.25 17.25
CA ARG A 276 33.08 30.33 16.50
C ARG A 276 33.52 31.43 17.44
N GLN A 277 32.66 31.82 18.38
CA GLN A 277 33.00 32.79 19.42
C GLN A 277 34.16 32.28 20.27
N ALA A 278 34.10 31.04 20.76
CA ALA A 278 35.17 30.46 21.56
C ALA A 278 36.52 30.42 20.82
N GLN A 279 36.51 30.10 19.52
CA GLN A 279 37.73 30.11 18.69
C GLN A 279 38.28 31.52 18.50
N ILE A 280 37.43 32.51 18.20
CA ILE A 280 37.86 33.92 18.09
C ILE A 280 38.45 34.41 19.42
N THR A 281 37.79 34.11 20.54
CA THR A 281 38.31 34.48 21.87
C THR A 281 39.65 33.81 22.16
N LYS A 282 39.82 32.53 21.79
CA LYS A 282 41.09 31.83 21.94
C LYS A 282 42.20 32.45 21.09
N GLU A 283 41.92 32.74 19.81
CA GLU A 283 42.87 33.40 18.90
C GLU A 283 43.29 34.79 19.44
N LEU A 284 42.34 35.57 19.97
CA LEU A 284 42.64 36.87 20.58
C LEU A 284 43.52 36.74 21.84
N ILE A 285 43.22 35.76 22.72
CA ILE A 285 44.03 35.50 23.92
C ILE A 285 45.45 35.08 23.54
N GLU A 286 45.60 34.23 22.51
CA GLU A 286 46.91 33.80 22.01
C GLU A 286 47.72 34.99 21.44
N ILE A 287 47.08 35.89 20.70
CA ILE A 287 47.72 37.12 20.18
C ILE A 287 48.18 38.03 21.32
N ILE A 288 47.31 38.31 22.30
CA ILE A 288 47.63 39.21 23.42
C ILE A 288 48.75 38.62 24.28
N SER A 289 48.66 37.33 24.62
CA SER A 289 49.67 36.66 25.45
C SER A 289 51.03 36.61 24.75
N GLY A 290 51.04 36.44 23.42
CA GLY A 290 52.27 36.50 22.62
C GLY A 290 52.87 37.91 22.54
N ALA A 291 52.03 38.95 22.51
CA ALA A 291 52.47 40.34 22.51
C ALA A 291 53.02 40.77 23.88
N GLU A 292 52.45 40.29 24.99
CA GLU A 292 52.92 40.56 26.35
C GLU A 292 54.23 39.84 26.71
N ALA A 293 54.59 38.79 25.98
CA ALA A 293 55.82 38.03 26.21
C ALA A 293 57.07 38.62 25.53
N LEU A 294 56.91 39.69 24.74
CA LEU A 294 57.98 40.46 24.06
C LEU A 294 58.32 41.72 24.86
#